data_AF-A0A1V1X081-F1
#
_entry.id   AF-A0A1V1X081-F1
#
_cell.length_a   1.000
_cell.length_b   1.000
_cell.length_c   1.000
_cell.angle_alpha   90.00
_cell.angle_beta   90.00
_cell.angle_gamma   90.00
#
_symmetry.space_group_name_H-M   'P 1'
#
loop_
_entity.id
_entity.type
_entity.pdbx_description
1 polymer ?
#
loop_
_entity_poly.entity_id
_entity_poly.type
_entity_poly.pdbx_seq_one_letter_code
_entity_poly.pdbx_strand_id
1 'polypeptide(L)'
;MFRLISKGQRKHCDGFTLIELIIVMAMLATLSAIAIPVYNNYAKKTQITKCIADISNLEVEIAEYVALNDKPPDSLNDLGHGNLLDPWGNPYEYLNFANVKGKGKMRKDHNLVPLNTDYDLYSMGKDGKSKPPLTAKASHDDIIRANNGSFKGIASDY
;
A
#
# COMPACT_ATOMS: atom_id res chain seq x y z
N MET A 1 70.83 44.09 4.59
CA MET A 1 69.40 43.86 4.31
C MET A 1 69.10 42.39 4.56
N PHE A 2 68.64 42.01 5.75
CA PHE A 2 68.36 40.60 6.11
C PHE A 2 66.96 40.47 6.72
N ARG A 3 66.27 39.41 6.29
CA ARG A 3 64.82 39.23 6.17
C ARG A 3 64.23 38.63 7.46
N LEU A 4 63.20 39.27 8.02
CA LEU A 4 62.39 38.76 9.14
C LEU A 4 61.66 37.47 8.73
N ILE A 5 61.87 36.38 9.48
CA ILE A 5 61.14 35.12 9.31
C ILE A 5 59.80 35.24 10.05
N SER A 6 58.71 35.35 9.30
CA SER A 6 57.34 35.29 9.81
C SER A 6 57.02 33.86 10.28
N LYS A 7 56.77 33.68 11.59
CA LYS A 7 56.26 32.43 12.16
C LYS A 7 54.78 32.27 11.77
N GLY A 8 54.49 31.43 10.79
CA GLY A 8 53.11 31.05 10.44
C GLY A 8 52.45 30.31 11.61
N GLN A 9 51.35 30.87 12.15
CA GLN A 9 50.51 30.20 13.13
C GLN A 9 49.84 28.98 12.48
N ARG A 10 50.13 27.77 12.95
CA ARG A 10 49.38 26.58 12.56
C ARG A 10 47.99 26.69 13.18
N LYS A 11 46.95 26.78 12.35
CA LYS A 11 45.58 26.60 12.85
C LYS A 11 45.46 25.17 13.38
N HIS A 12 45.08 25.02 14.65
CA HIS A 12 44.69 23.72 15.19
C HIS A 12 43.43 23.30 14.43
N CYS A 13 43.52 22.20 13.69
CA CYS A 13 42.32 21.49 13.25
C CYS A 13 41.91 20.61 14.42
N ASP A 14 40.94 21.08 15.21
CA ASP A 14 40.29 20.25 16.21
C ASP A 14 39.48 19.18 15.46
N GLY A 15 39.93 17.93 15.56
CA GLY A 15 39.25 16.77 15.01
C GLY A 15 38.34 16.13 16.05
N PHE A 16 37.23 15.54 15.60
CA PHE A 16 36.37 14.73 16.46
C PHE A 16 37.14 13.54 17.03
N THR A 17 36.88 13.23 18.30
CA THR A 17 37.41 12.03 18.93
C THR A 17 36.62 10.79 18.52
N LEU A 18 37.26 9.63 18.56
CA LEU A 18 36.58 8.35 18.32
C LEU A 18 35.47 8.11 19.35
N ILE A 19 35.67 8.55 20.59
CA ILE A 19 34.70 8.38 21.66
C ILE A 19 33.45 9.25 21.44
N GLU A 20 33.59 10.49 20.95
CA GLU A 20 32.45 11.34 20.59
C GLU A 20 31.60 10.70 19.50
N LEU A 21 32.24 10.15 18.46
CA LEU A 21 31.53 9.46 17.38
C LEU A 21 30.77 8.23 17.92
N ILE A 22 31.39 7.44 18.79
CA ILE A 22 30.76 6.24 19.37
C ILE A 22 29.52 6.61 20.20
N ILE A 23 29.59 7.67 21.02
CA ILE A 23 28.46 8.11 21.83
C ILE A 23 27.33 8.63 20.93
N VAL A 24 27.65 9.42 19.90
CA VAL A 24 26.66 9.90 18.92
C VAL A 24 26.00 8.73 18.19
N MET A 25 26.77 7.75 17.72
CA MET A 25 26.24 6.55 17.07
C MET A 25 25.36 5.73 18.01
N ALA A 26 25.74 5.60 19.28
CA ALA A 26 24.93 4.88 20.27
C ALA A 26 23.57 5.56 20.48
N MET A 27 23.53 6.89 20.57
CA MET A 27 22.27 7.64 20.67
C MET A 27 21.44 7.54 19.39
N LEU A 28 22.05 7.60 18.21
CA LEU A 28 21.32 7.42 16.95
C LEU A 28 20.74 6.01 16.83
N ALA A 29 21.49 4.98 17.21
CA ALA A 29 21.03 3.59 17.17
C ALA A 29 19.80 3.37 18.06
N THR A 30 19.79 3.92 19.28
CA THR A 30 18.64 3.80 20.19
C THR A 30 17.40 4.53 19.65
N LEU A 31 17.57 5.75 19.10
CA LEU A 31 16.48 6.49 18.47
C LEU A 31 15.93 5.75 17.23
N SER A 32 16.81 5.27 16.34
CA SER A 32 16.40 4.56 15.12
C SER A 32 15.69 3.25 15.41
N ALA A 33 16.09 2.51 16.45
CA ALA A 33 15.45 1.26 16.85
C ALA A 33 13.96 1.45 17.18
N ILE A 34 13.57 2.59 17.75
CA ILE A 34 12.18 2.93 18.06
C ILE A 34 11.51 3.61 16.86
N ALA A 35 12.19 4.53 16.19
CA ALA A 35 11.61 5.35 15.14
C ALA A 35 11.20 4.54 13.89
N ILE A 36 12.04 3.58 13.45
CA ILE A 36 11.79 2.80 12.23
C ILE A 36 10.49 1.97 12.30
N PRO A 37 10.25 1.12 13.32
CA PRO A 37 9.01 0.33 13.38
C PRO A 37 7.77 1.22 13.52
N VAL A 38 7.86 2.33 14.27
CA VAL A 38 6.75 3.29 14.42
C VAL A 38 6.40 3.93 13.07
N TYR A 39 7.41 4.43 12.35
CA TYR A 39 7.22 5.01 11.02
C TYR A 39 6.65 3.99 10.02
N ASN A 40 7.18 2.77 9.99
CA ASN A 40 6.70 1.72 9.09
C ASN A 40 5.23 1.35 9.35
N ASN A 41 4.81 1.26 10.62
CA ASN A 41 3.42 1.00 10.97
C ASN A 41 2.50 2.15 10.59
N TYR A 42 2.95 3.40 10.76
CA TYR A 42 2.20 4.57 10.34
C TYR A 42 2.04 4.60 8.81
N ALA A 43 3.13 4.41 8.06
CA ALA A 43 3.11 4.34 6.60
C ALA A 43 2.20 3.20 6.08
N LYS A 44 2.24 2.02 6.72
CA LYS A 44 1.33 0.93 6.36
C LYS A 44 -0.14 1.32 6.53
N LYS A 45 -0.49 1.96 7.66
CA LYS A 45 -1.88 2.41 7.91
C LYS A 45 -2.33 3.44 6.90
N THR A 46 -1.49 4.43 6.57
CA THR A 46 -1.86 5.46 5.59
C THR A 46 -2.03 4.88 4.18
N GLN A 47 -1.20 3.92 3.79
CA GLN A 47 -1.35 3.18 2.53
C GLN A 47 -2.69 2.43 2.49
N ILE A 48 -3.04 1.69 3.55
CA ILE A 48 -4.32 0.97 3.62
C ILE A 48 -5.51 1.94 3.55
N THR A 49 -5.49 3.03 4.32
CA THR A 49 -6.56 4.04 4.30
C THR A 49 -6.72 4.67 2.93
N LYS A 50 -5.61 4.99 2.24
CA LYS A 50 -5.65 5.48 0.87
C LYS A 50 -6.30 4.46 -0.06
N CYS A 51 -5.90 3.20 0.03
CA CYS A 51 -6.44 2.14 -0.81
C CYS A 51 -7.96 1.96 -0.62
N ILE A 52 -8.44 2.01 0.62
CA ILE A 52 -9.88 1.97 0.95
C ILE A 52 -10.63 3.17 0.34
N ALA A 53 -10.02 4.36 0.36
CA ALA A 53 -10.60 5.55 -0.26
C ALA A 53 -10.67 5.41 -1.79
N ASP A 54 -9.60 4.93 -2.42
CA ASP A 54 -9.56 4.70 -3.87
C ASP A 54 -10.62 3.66 -4.30
N ILE A 55 -10.75 2.54 -3.57
CA ILE A 55 -11.82 1.53 -3.80
C ILE A 55 -13.21 2.15 -3.65
N SER A 56 -13.40 3.04 -2.66
CA SER A 56 -14.68 3.71 -2.46
C SER A 56 -15.03 4.67 -3.60
N ASN A 57 -14.04 5.37 -4.15
CA ASN A 57 -14.24 6.23 -5.30
C ASN A 57 -14.59 5.42 -6.55
N LEU A 58 -13.84 4.34 -6.81
CA LEU A 58 -14.13 3.42 -7.92
C LEU A 58 -15.52 2.81 -7.83
N GLU A 59 -15.98 2.44 -6.62
CA GLU A 59 -17.34 1.94 -6.39
C GLU A 59 -18.42 2.96 -6.80
N VAL A 60 -18.22 4.25 -6.49
CA VAL A 60 -19.13 5.32 -6.90
C VAL A 60 -19.13 5.48 -8.43
N GLU A 61 -17.96 5.47 -9.06
CA GLU A 61 -17.84 5.60 -10.52
C GLU A 61 -18.44 4.39 -11.27
N ILE A 62 -18.27 3.17 -10.73
CA ILE A 62 -18.93 1.97 -11.26
C ILE A 62 -20.45 2.12 -11.17
N ALA A 63 -20.98 2.61 -10.05
CA ALA A 63 -22.41 2.82 -9.87
C ALA A 63 -22.97 3.86 -10.85
N GLU A 64 -22.24 4.97 -11.07
CA GLU A 64 -22.58 5.98 -12.07
C GLU A 64 -22.57 5.39 -13.48
N TYR A 65 -21.53 4.62 -13.83
CA TYR A 65 -21.44 3.95 -15.13
C TYR A 65 -22.64 3.03 -15.38
N VAL A 66 -23.05 2.24 -14.38
CA VAL A 66 -24.23 1.37 -14.46
C VAL A 66 -25.50 2.18 -14.68
N ALA A 67 -25.66 3.30 -13.96
CA ALA A 67 -26.83 4.18 -14.10
C ALA A 67 -26.95 4.81 -15.49
N LEU A 68 -25.83 5.02 -16.19
CA LEU A 68 -25.80 5.63 -17.52
C LEU A 68 -25.88 4.61 -18.67
N ASN A 69 -25.38 3.39 -18.48
CA ASN A 69 -25.21 2.40 -19.55
C ASN A 69 -26.10 1.16 -19.39
N ASP A 70 -26.87 1.07 -18.30
CA ASP A 70 -27.67 -0.10 -17.90
C ASP A 70 -26.87 -1.42 -17.79
N LYS A 71 -25.54 -1.30 -17.70
CA LYS A 71 -24.61 -2.44 -17.58
C LYS A 71 -23.38 -2.06 -16.75
N PRO A 72 -22.81 -2.98 -15.97
CA PRO A 72 -21.52 -2.76 -15.32
C PRO A 72 -20.39 -2.69 -16.37
N PRO A 73 -19.27 -2.00 -16.05
CA PRO A 73 -18.10 -2.00 -16.91
C PRO A 73 -17.52 -3.41 -17.06
N ASP A 74 -16.83 -3.68 -18.16
CA ASP A 74 -16.15 -4.96 -18.36
C ASP A 74 -14.78 -4.95 -17.68
N SER A 75 -14.17 -3.77 -17.54
CA SER A 75 -12.91 -3.55 -16.83
C SER A 75 -12.78 -2.11 -16.30
N LEU A 76 -11.79 -1.86 -15.45
CA LEU A 76 -11.47 -0.49 -15.00
C LEU A 76 -11.02 0.44 -16.14
N ASN A 77 -10.63 -0.08 -17.31
CA ASN A 77 -10.34 0.75 -18.48
C ASN A 77 -11.57 1.52 -18.97
N ASP A 78 -12.76 0.95 -18.83
CA ASP A 78 -14.01 1.59 -19.26
C ASP A 78 -14.34 2.85 -18.44
N LEU A 79 -13.73 2.96 -17.26
CA LEU A 79 -13.80 4.12 -16.36
C LEU A 79 -12.58 5.05 -16.49
N GLY A 80 -11.62 4.72 -17.35
CA GLY A 80 -10.35 5.47 -17.47
C GLY A 80 -9.29 5.11 -16.41
N HIS A 81 -9.50 4.08 -15.60
CA HIS A 81 -8.64 3.69 -14.47
C HIS A 81 -7.77 2.45 -14.72
N GLY A 82 -7.55 2.05 -15.97
CA GLY A 82 -6.75 0.86 -16.30
C GLY A 82 -5.31 0.87 -15.81
N ASN A 83 -4.74 2.05 -15.59
CA ASN A 83 -3.39 2.24 -15.08
C ASN A 83 -3.37 2.75 -13.63
N LEU A 84 -4.51 2.73 -12.94
CA LEU A 84 -4.57 3.14 -11.54
C LEU A 84 -3.78 2.13 -10.69
N LEU A 85 -2.79 2.64 -9.97
CA LEU A 85 -1.95 1.84 -9.09
C LEU A 85 -2.29 2.14 -7.63
N ASP A 86 -2.26 1.08 -6.84
CA ASP A 86 -2.36 1.15 -5.40
C ASP A 86 -1.07 1.75 -4.78
N PRO A 87 -1.05 2.00 -3.46
CA PRO A 87 0.11 2.61 -2.80
C PRO A 87 1.40 1.78 -2.82
N TRP A 88 1.33 0.50 -3.21
CA TRP A 88 2.48 -0.39 -3.37
C TRP A 88 2.92 -0.53 -4.83
N GLY A 89 2.21 0.11 -5.76
CA GLY A 89 2.53 0.11 -7.18
C GLY A 89 1.89 -1.06 -7.95
N ASN A 90 0.97 -1.79 -7.34
CA ASN A 90 0.22 -2.87 -7.99
C ASN A 90 -1.09 -2.31 -8.59
N PRO A 91 -1.59 -2.86 -9.71
CA PRO A 91 -2.87 -2.43 -10.26
C PRO A 91 -4.04 -2.85 -9.35
N TYR A 92 -5.12 -2.07 -9.40
CA TYR A 92 -6.40 -2.51 -8.84
C TYR A 92 -7.02 -3.60 -9.71
N GLU A 93 -7.60 -4.60 -9.05
CA GLU A 93 -8.24 -5.73 -9.69
C GLU A 93 -9.75 -5.57 -9.65
N TYR A 94 -10.39 -5.81 -10.80
CA TYR A 94 -11.84 -5.75 -10.96
C TYR A 94 -12.32 -6.98 -11.71
N LEU A 95 -13.38 -7.60 -11.20
CA LEU A 95 -14.03 -8.75 -11.84
C LEU A 95 -15.53 -8.55 -11.89
N ASN A 96 -16.05 -8.22 -13.06
CA ASN A 96 -17.48 -8.19 -13.32
C ASN A 96 -18.06 -9.62 -13.38
N PHE A 97 -19.03 -9.94 -12.52
CA PHE A 97 -19.58 -11.30 -12.44
C PHE A 97 -20.49 -11.66 -13.61
N ALA A 98 -21.07 -10.68 -14.31
CA ALA A 98 -21.88 -10.92 -15.50
C ALA A 98 -21.09 -11.64 -16.61
N ASN A 99 -19.77 -11.43 -16.66
CA ASN A 99 -18.88 -11.99 -17.67
C ASN A 99 -18.20 -13.30 -17.24
N VAL A 100 -18.48 -13.79 -16.03
CA VAL A 100 -17.77 -14.94 -15.44
C VAL A 100 -18.68 -16.16 -15.40
N LYS A 101 -18.24 -17.25 -16.04
CA LYS A 101 -18.90 -18.55 -15.90
C LYS A 101 -18.47 -19.23 -14.60
N GLY A 102 -19.42 -19.38 -13.68
CA GLY A 102 -19.20 -20.04 -12.39
C GLY A 102 -18.43 -19.19 -11.37
N LYS A 103 -18.18 -19.77 -10.19
CA LYS A 103 -17.63 -19.03 -9.03
C LYS A 103 -16.12 -19.18 -8.87
N GLY A 104 -15.41 -19.75 -9.84
CA GLY A 104 -13.99 -20.11 -9.68
C GLY A 104 -13.06 -18.91 -9.47
N LYS A 105 -13.32 -17.82 -10.20
CA LYS A 105 -12.52 -16.59 -10.17
C LYS A 105 -12.96 -15.59 -9.09
N MET A 106 -14.20 -15.72 -8.60
CA MET A 106 -14.77 -14.83 -7.59
C MET A 106 -14.03 -14.99 -6.27
N ARG A 107 -13.75 -13.87 -5.61
CA ARG A 107 -13.20 -13.87 -4.26
C ARG A 107 -14.18 -14.50 -3.29
N LYS A 108 -13.69 -15.23 -2.29
CA LYS A 108 -14.52 -16.01 -1.38
C LYS A 108 -14.08 -15.91 0.07
N ASP A 109 -15.05 -15.97 0.96
CA ASP A 109 -14.85 -15.99 2.40
C ASP A 109 -14.26 -17.33 2.90
N HIS A 110 -14.18 -17.45 4.23
CA HIS A 110 -13.74 -18.66 4.94
C HIS A 110 -14.58 -19.91 4.59
N ASN A 111 -15.84 -19.74 4.24
CA ASN A 111 -16.78 -20.80 3.88
C ASN A 111 -16.83 -21.07 2.37
N LEU A 112 -15.91 -20.47 1.59
CA LEU A 112 -15.84 -20.56 0.13
C LEU A 112 -17.07 -19.95 -0.58
N VAL A 113 -17.78 -19.05 0.09
CA VAL A 113 -18.91 -18.28 -0.45
C VAL A 113 -18.38 -16.99 -1.08
N PRO A 114 -18.84 -16.60 -2.29
CA PRO A 114 -18.45 -15.33 -2.89
C PRO A 114 -18.69 -14.13 -1.96
N LEU A 115 -17.73 -13.21 -1.91
CA LEU A 115 -17.78 -12.02 -1.04
C LEU A 115 -18.87 -11.03 -1.45
N ASN A 116 -19.14 -10.98 -2.75
CA ASN A 116 -20.05 -10.06 -3.39
C ASN A 116 -21.03 -10.82 -4.28
N THR A 117 -22.03 -10.12 -4.80
CA THR A 117 -22.99 -10.63 -5.79
C THR A 117 -22.91 -9.93 -7.13
N ASP A 118 -22.28 -8.74 -7.18
CA ASP A 118 -22.20 -7.85 -8.33
C ASP A 118 -20.84 -7.93 -9.05
N TYR A 119 -19.75 -7.63 -8.33
CA TYR A 119 -18.38 -7.67 -8.83
C TYR A 119 -17.40 -7.76 -7.67
N ASP A 120 -16.17 -8.19 -7.97
CA ASP A 120 -15.03 -8.00 -7.06
C ASP A 120 -14.26 -6.75 -7.43
N LEU A 121 -13.83 -6.00 -6.41
CA LEU A 121 -12.95 -4.85 -6.53
C LEU A 121 -11.97 -4.86 -5.35
N TYR A 122 -10.67 -4.90 -5.63
CA TYR A 122 -9.65 -5.01 -4.59
C TYR A 122 -8.26 -4.56 -5.05
N SER A 123 -7.36 -4.35 -4.09
CA SER A 123 -5.90 -4.25 -4.29
C SER A 123 -5.24 -5.53 -3.79
N MET A 124 -4.18 -5.96 -4.48
CA MET A 124 -3.37 -7.14 -4.12
C MET A 124 -2.42 -6.90 -2.94
N GLY A 125 -2.58 -5.78 -2.22
CA GLY A 125 -1.75 -5.48 -1.07
C GLY A 125 -0.28 -5.21 -1.43
N LYS A 126 0.59 -5.42 -0.45
CA LYS A 126 2.02 -5.08 -0.56
C LYS A 126 2.80 -6.14 -1.32
N ASP A 127 2.41 -7.40 -1.19
CA ASP A 127 3.15 -8.51 -1.79
C ASP A 127 2.84 -8.72 -3.28
N GLY A 128 1.75 -8.11 -3.77
CA GLY A 128 1.31 -8.16 -5.17
C GLY A 128 0.82 -9.54 -5.60
N LYS A 129 0.52 -10.42 -4.65
CA LYS A 129 0.03 -11.78 -4.89
C LYS A 129 -1.40 -11.85 -4.38
N SER A 130 -2.20 -12.70 -5.02
CA SER A 130 -3.57 -12.89 -4.58
C SER A 130 -4.12 -14.22 -5.08
N LYS A 131 -5.07 -14.78 -4.33
CA LYS A 131 -5.87 -15.96 -4.68
C LYS A 131 -7.34 -15.70 -4.34
N PRO A 132 -8.31 -16.32 -5.04
CA PRO A 132 -9.72 -16.00 -4.79
C PRO A 132 -10.19 -16.27 -3.34
N PRO A 133 -9.87 -17.40 -2.68
CA PRO A 133 -10.24 -17.58 -1.27
C PRO A 133 -9.41 -16.70 -0.34
N LEU A 134 -10.07 -15.96 0.56
CA LEU A 134 -9.40 -15.12 1.56
C LEU A 134 -8.59 -15.93 2.58
N THR A 135 -8.87 -17.23 2.72
CA THR A 135 -8.10 -18.16 3.56
C THR A 135 -6.69 -18.47 3.03
N ALA A 136 -6.41 -18.11 1.78
CA ALA A 136 -5.07 -18.25 1.23
C ALA A 136 -4.14 -17.18 1.82
N LYS A 137 -2.98 -17.60 2.34
CA LYS A 137 -1.98 -16.69 2.92
C LYS A 137 -1.59 -15.52 1.99
N ALA A 138 -1.55 -15.79 0.69
CA ALA A 138 -1.23 -14.80 -0.34
C ALA A 138 -2.35 -13.78 -0.55
N SER A 139 -3.44 -13.82 0.22
CA SER A 139 -4.55 -12.86 0.12
C SER A 139 -4.83 -12.15 1.43
N HIS A 140 -4.05 -12.41 2.48
CA HIS A 140 -4.30 -11.82 3.79
C HIS A 140 -4.02 -10.31 3.81
N ASP A 141 -3.12 -9.81 2.96
CA ASP A 141 -2.80 -8.38 2.86
C ASP A 141 -3.56 -7.65 1.75
N ASP A 142 -4.44 -8.35 1.02
CA ASP A 142 -5.34 -7.73 0.04
C ASP A 142 -6.24 -6.71 0.74
N ILE A 143 -6.52 -5.59 0.05
CA ILE A 143 -7.55 -4.63 0.49
C ILE A 143 -8.78 -4.84 -0.39
N ILE A 144 -9.86 -5.30 0.22
CA ILE A 144 -11.02 -5.83 -0.50
C ILE A 144 -12.28 -5.01 -0.25
N ARG A 145 -13.15 -4.95 -1.27
CA ARG A 145 -14.59 -4.67 -1.12
C ARG A 145 -15.32 -6.00 -0.90
N ALA A 146 -16.14 -6.09 0.15
CA ALA A 146 -16.95 -7.26 0.46
C ALA A 146 -18.35 -6.87 0.97
N ASN A 147 -19.25 -7.85 1.08
CA ASN A 147 -20.66 -7.64 1.46
C ASN A 147 -21.34 -6.57 0.59
N ASN A 148 -21.10 -6.62 -0.72
CA ASN A 148 -21.65 -5.69 -1.70
C ASN A 148 -21.38 -4.21 -1.33
N GLY A 149 -20.17 -3.92 -0.85
CA GLY A 149 -19.74 -2.55 -0.52
C GLY A 149 -19.86 -2.16 0.95
N SER A 150 -20.57 -2.95 1.75
CA SER A 150 -20.73 -2.66 3.18
C SER A 150 -19.43 -2.82 3.98
N PHE A 151 -18.46 -3.60 3.46
CA PHE A 151 -17.14 -3.74 4.03
C PHE A 151 -16.06 -3.33 3.02
N LYS A 152 -15.10 -2.52 3.49
CA LYS A 152 -13.87 -2.19 2.78
C LYS A 152 -12.71 -2.20 3.77
N GLY A 153 -11.76 -3.09 3.57
CA GLY A 153 -10.70 -3.31 4.56
C GLY A 153 -9.71 -4.39 4.17
N ILE A 154 -8.83 -4.73 5.11
CA ILE A 154 -7.86 -5.81 4.94
C ILE A 154 -8.61 -7.14 4.90
N ALA A 155 -8.27 -8.00 3.95
CA ALA A 155 -8.87 -9.32 3.79
C ALA A 155 -8.74 -10.23 5.03
N SER A 156 -7.65 -10.11 5.79
CA SER A 156 -7.48 -10.85 7.05
C SER A 156 -8.48 -10.47 8.14
N ASP A 157 -9.10 -9.30 8.03
CA ASP A 157 -10.00 -8.75 9.03
C ASP A 157 -11.49 -9.03 8.70
N TYR A 158 -11.75 -9.74 7.60
CA TYR A 158 -13.07 -10.12 7.09
C TYR A 158 -13.40 -11.59 7.38
#